data_AF-A0A9D8QZ87-F1
#
_entry.id   AF-A0A9D8QZ87-F1
#
_cell.length_a   1.000
_cell.length_b   1.000
_cell.length_c   1.000
_cell.angle_alpha   90.00
_cell.angle_beta   90.00
_cell.angle_gamma   90.00
#
_symmetry.space_group_name_H-M   'P 1'
#
loop_
_entity.id
_entity.type
_entity.pdbx_description
1 polymer ?
#
loop_
_entity_poly.entity_id
_entity_poly.type
_entity_poly.pdbx_seq_one_letter_code
_entity_poly.pdbx_strand_id
1 'polypeptide(L)'
;MGPTNDQIAGDVSIEIKHFQNLTIEPRLSAYLMTPLRRAIQQDGTFRLCSDRDSSDYILEGTITDFDRNGIGSYPGNVSVHVDYYITISVHAILRERATGR
;
A
#
# COMPACT_ATOMS: atom_id res chain seq x y z
N MET A 1 -19.57 -11.01 12.80
CA MET A 1 -18.18 -11.22 12.32
C MET A 1 -17.33 -10.22 13.07
N GLY A 2 -16.86 -10.59 14.26
CA GLY A 2 -15.99 -9.74 15.09
C GLY A 2 -14.52 -9.94 14.74
N PRO A 3 -13.62 -9.03 15.15
CA PRO A 3 -12.19 -9.12 14.87
C PRO A 3 -11.61 -10.42 15.43
N THR A 4 -10.77 -11.09 14.64
CA THR A 4 -10.17 -12.42 14.93
C THR A 4 -9.03 -12.36 15.96
N ASN A 5 -8.77 -11.20 16.53
CA ASN A 5 -7.88 -11.03 17.67
C ASN A 5 -8.61 -10.11 18.65
N ASP A 6 -8.53 -10.40 19.93
CA ASP A 6 -9.18 -9.72 21.07
C ASP A 6 -8.65 -8.28 21.30
N GLN A 7 -8.29 -7.59 20.22
CA GLN A 7 -7.74 -6.23 20.22
C GLN A 7 -8.83 -5.24 19.80
N ILE A 8 -9.02 -4.22 20.63
CA ILE A 8 -9.95 -3.13 20.37
C ILE A 8 -9.45 -2.40 19.12
N ALA A 9 -10.30 -2.34 18.08
CA ALA A 9 -9.99 -1.62 16.85
C ALA A 9 -9.61 -0.16 17.17
N GLY A 10 -8.48 0.31 16.66
CA GLY A 10 -7.98 1.68 16.88
C GLY A 10 -7.16 1.90 18.16
N ASP A 11 -7.01 0.88 19.01
CA ASP A 11 -6.12 0.93 20.20
C ASP A 11 -4.64 0.71 19.82
N VAL A 12 -4.41 0.16 18.63
CA VAL A 12 -3.08 -0.13 18.10
C VAL A 12 -2.67 0.89 17.06
N SER A 13 -1.51 1.49 17.25
CA SER A 13 -0.95 2.51 16.37
C SER A 13 0.03 1.93 15.36
N ILE A 14 -0.03 2.42 14.12
CA ILE A 14 0.83 1.99 13.03
C ILE A 14 1.52 3.19 12.36
N GLU A 15 2.82 3.06 12.16
CA GLU A 15 3.60 3.95 11.30
C GLU A 15 3.78 3.28 9.94
N ILE A 16 3.45 4.01 8.87
CA ILE A 16 3.67 3.54 7.50
C ILE A 16 4.88 4.26 6.93
N LYS A 17 6.00 3.55 6.81
CA LYS A 17 7.20 4.06 6.18
C LYS A 17 7.00 4.22 4.68
N HIS A 18 7.84 5.05 4.07
CA HIS A 18 7.81 5.21 2.63
C HIS A 18 8.24 3.90 1.96
N PHE A 19 7.40 3.40 1.05
CA PHE A 19 7.71 2.18 0.33
C PHE A 19 8.88 2.43 -0.63
N GLN A 20 9.88 1.58 -0.55
CA GLN A 20 11.00 1.60 -1.48
C GLN A 20 10.51 1.16 -2.86
N ASN A 21 10.91 1.87 -3.91
CA ASN A 21 10.55 1.52 -5.27
C ASN A 21 11.77 0.94 -6.00
N LEU A 22 11.74 -0.36 -6.30
CA LEU A 22 12.77 -1.02 -7.09
C LEU A 22 12.43 -1.08 -8.58
N THR A 23 11.28 -0.53 -8.98
CA THR A 23 10.84 -0.46 -10.36
C THR A 23 11.41 0.79 -11.06
N ILE A 24 11.32 0.80 -12.39
CA ILE A 24 11.79 1.93 -13.22
C ILE A 24 10.78 3.09 -13.21
N GLU A 25 9.52 2.84 -12.86
CA GLU A 25 8.45 3.84 -12.88
C GLU A 25 8.66 4.89 -11.77
N PRO A 26 8.95 6.16 -12.09
CA PRO A 26 9.18 7.18 -11.09
C PRO A 26 7.91 7.47 -10.27
N ARG A 27 8.09 7.81 -8.98
CA ARG A 27 7.03 8.28 -8.07
C ARG A 27 5.91 7.27 -7.77
N LEU A 28 6.02 6.02 -8.23
CA LEU A 28 5.04 4.97 -7.96
C LEU A 28 4.74 4.82 -6.46
N SER A 29 5.78 4.95 -5.62
CA SER A 29 5.65 4.93 -4.17
C SER A 29 4.71 6.03 -3.64
N ALA A 30 4.83 7.27 -4.12
CA ALA A 30 3.99 8.38 -3.69
C ALA A 30 2.52 8.20 -4.13
N TYR A 31 2.29 7.66 -5.32
CA TYR A 31 0.95 7.33 -5.82
C TYR A 31 0.27 6.25 -4.98
N LEU A 32 1.02 5.25 -4.50
CA LEU A 32 0.51 4.17 -3.67
C LEU A 32 0.31 4.57 -2.20
N MET A 33 1.16 5.43 -1.66
CA MET A 33 1.11 5.80 -0.24
C MET A 33 -0.21 6.46 0.17
N THR A 34 -0.75 7.34 -0.67
CA THR A 34 -1.99 8.08 -0.39
C THR A 34 -3.21 7.15 -0.26
N PRO A 35 -3.55 6.31 -1.26
CA PRO A 35 -4.66 5.37 -1.17
C PRO A 35 -4.42 4.32 -0.08
N LEU A 36 -3.19 3.84 0.11
CA LEU A 36 -2.87 2.89 1.19
C LEU A 36 -3.21 3.45 2.57
N ARG A 37 -2.76 4.68 2.87
CA ARG A 37 -3.06 5.36 4.13
C ARG A 37 -4.56 5.54 4.34
N ARG A 38 -5.28 5.94 3.28
CA ARG A 38 -6.74 6.09 3.33
C ARG A 38 -7.43 4.76 3.60
N ALA A 39 -7.04 3.69 2.93
CA ALA A 39 -7.63 2.36 3.13
C ALA A 39 -7.44 1.87 4.58
N ILE A 40 -6.24 2.06 5.15
CA ILE A 40 -5.96 1.69 6.55
C ILE A 40 -6.77 2.55 7.53
N GLN A 41 -6.92 3.85 7.28
CA GLN A 41 -7.78 4.71 8.09
C GLN A 41 -9.26 4.33 8.00
N GLN A 42 -9.72 3.92 6.81
CA GLN A 42 -11.12 3.53 6.57
C GLN A 42 -11.46 2.18 7.21
N ASP A 43 -10.52 1.24 7.20
CA ASP A 43 -10.67 -0.07 7.83
C ASP A 43 -10.77 0.03 9.36
N GLY A 44 -10.15 1.06 9.95
CA GLY A 44 -10.32 1.39 11.38
C GLY A 44 -9.61 0.43 12.35
N THR A 45 -9.00 -0.64 11.85
CA THR A 45 -8.22 -1.60 12.66
C THR A 45 -7.02 -0.92 13.33
N PHE A 46 -6.33 -0.03 12.61
CA PHE A 46 -5.13 0.66 13.09
C PHE A 46 -5.29 2.17 13.08
N ARG A 47 -4.71 2.83 14.09
CA ARG A 47 -4.57 4.29 14.11
C ARG A 47 -3.26 4.70 13.43
N LEU A 48 -3.34 5.53 12.39
CA LEU A 48 -2.12 6.08 11.78
C LEU A 48 -1.43 7.03 12.76
N CYS A 49 -0.17 6.75 13.09
CA CYS A 49 0.71 7.69 13.79
C CYS A 49 1.44 8.57 12.77
N SER A 50 1.32 9.88 12.95
CA SER A 50 2.09 10.87 12.20
C SER A 50 3.46 11.12 12.85
N ASP A 51 3.56 10.91 14.16
CA ASP A 51 4.78 11.07 14.93
C ASP A 51 5.68 9.85 14.71
N ARG A 52 6.91 10.11 14.24
CA ARG A 52 7.94 9.09 14.19
C ARG A 52 8.28 8.69 15.63
N ASP A 53 8.38 7.39 15.87
CA ASP A 53 8.81 6.77 17.13
C ASP A 53 7.78 6.54 18.24
N SER A 54 6.50 6.78 17.99
CA SER A 54 5.42 6.49 18.95
C SER A 54 4.46 5.38 18.53
N SER A 55 4.72 4.69 17.42
CA SER A 55 3.82 3.64 16.90
C SER A 55 4.11 2.26 17.48
N ASP A 56 3.08 1.46 17.72
CA ASP A 56 3.22 0.07 18.16
C ASP A 56 3.78 -0.81 17.04
N TYR A 57 3.37 -0.52 15.80
CA TYR A 57 3.82 -1.24 14.60
C TYR A 57 4.45 -0.32 13.57
N ILE A 58 5.32 -0.89 12.76
CA ILE A 58 5.97 -0.27 11.61
C ILE A 58 5.65 -1.12 10.38
N LEU A 59 4.97 -0.53 9.41
CA LEU A 59 4.78 -1.11 8.09
C LEU A 59 5.88 -0.62 7.14
N GLU A 60 6.67 -1.58 6.67
CA GLU A 60 7.68 -1.37 5.64
C GLU A 60 7.25 -2.08 4.38
N GLY A 61 7.54 -1.50 3.22
CA GLY A 61 7.16 -2.09 1.94
C GLY A 61 8.20 -1.82 0.88
N THR A 62 8.38 -2.78 0.00
CA THR A 62 9.21 -2.65 -1.19
C THR A 62 8.37 -3.03 -2.39
N ILE A 63 8.21 -2.09 -3.33
CA ILE A 63 7.56 -2.32 -4.61
C ILE A 63 8.58 -3.04 -5.47
N THR A 64 8.29 -4.29 -5.80
CA THR A 64 9.22 -5.18 -6.51
C THR A 64 8.94 -5.22 -7.99
N ASP A 65 7.68 -5.01 -8.39
CA ASP A 65 7.28 -5.10 -9.79
C ASP A 65 6.14 -4.13 -10.10
N PHE A 66 6.16 -3.61 -11.32
CA PHE A 66 5.13 -2.74 -11.87
C PHE A 66 4.92 -3.10 -13.32
N ASP A 67 3.73 -3.59 -13.62
CA ASP A 67 3.38 -4.04 -14.96
C ASP A 67 2.12 -3.33 -15.46
N ARG A 68 2.21 -2.80 -16.67
CA ARG A 68 1.12 -2.05 -17.33
C ARG A 68 0.77 -2.75 -18.63
N ASN A 69 -0.19 -3.66 -18.56
CA ASN A 69 -0.71 -4.37 -19.73
C ASN A 69 -1.84 -3.57 -20.38
N GLY A 70 -1.66 -3.17 -21.64
CA GLY A 70 -2.74 -2.63 -22.46
C GLY A 70 -3.57 -3.77 -23.02
N ILE A 71 -4.87 -3.80 -22.73
CA ILE A 71 -5.79 -4.78 -23.32
C ILE A 71 -6.34 -4.21 -24.61
N GLY A 72 -5.77 -4.65 -25.74
CA GLY A 72 -6.40 -4.56 -27.05
C GLY A 72 -5.61 -3.81 -28.11
N SER A 73 -5.57 -4.40 -29.30
CA SER A 73 -5.23 -3.75 -30.57
C SER A 73 -6.38 -4.01 -31.54
N TYR A 74 -7.18 -2.99 -31.86
CA TYR A 74 -8.25 -3.09 -32.86
C TYR A 74 -7.73 -2.58 -34.21
N PRO A 75 -7.82 -3.36 -35.31
CA PRO A 75 -7.50 -2.87 -36.64
C PRO A 75 -8.70 -2.06 -37.16
N GLY A 76 -8.67 -0.75 -37.00
CA GLY A 76 -9.65 0.13 -37.63
C GLY A 76 -9.77 1.49 -36.97
N ASN A 77 -9.06 2.47 -37.51
CA ASN A 77 -9.30 3.91 -37.46
C ASN A 77 -10.39 4.42 -36.49
N VAL A 78 -10.13 4.40 -35.19
CA VAL A 78 -10.70 5.35 -34.23
C VAL A 78 -9.75 5.41 -33.02
N SER A 79 -9.56 6.57 -32.42
CA SER A 79 -8.78 6.71 -31.18
C SER A 79 -9.54 6.04 -30.03
N VAL A 80 -9.36 4.73 -29.85
CA VAL A 80 -10.02 3.94 -28.81
C VAL A 80 -9.23 4.07 -27.51
N HIS A 81 -9.94 4.34 -26.40
CA HIS A 81 -9.38 4.32 -25.06
C HIS A 81 -8.87 2.89 -24.78
N VAL A 82 -7.55 2.70 -24.75
CA VAL A 82 -6.97 1.40 -24.38
C VAL A 82 -7.19 1.23 -22.88
N ASP A 83 -7.98 0.23 -22.49
CA ASP A 83 -8.10 -0.15 -21.09
C ASP A 83 -6.75 -0.72 -20.64
N TYR A 84 -6.19 -0.14 -19.58
CA TYR A 84 -4.93 -0.60 -19.00
C TYR A 84 -5.19 -1.34 -17.70
N TYR A 85 -4.64 -2.54 -17.56
CA TYR A 85 -4.52 -3.21 -16.29
C TYR A 85 -3.15 -2.91 -15.72
N ILE A 86 -3.15 -2.31 -14.54
CA ILE A 86 -1.94 -2.01 -13.78
C ILE A 86 -1.84 -3.04 -12.67
N THR A 87 -0.77 -3.82 -12.68
CA THR A 87 -0.43 -4.75 -11.60
C THR A 87 0.79 -4.23 -10.86
N ILE A 88 0.68 -4.20 -9.53
CA ILE A 88 1.75 -3.73 -8.66
C ILE A 88 2.03 -4.82 -7.65
N SER A 89 3.26 -5.32 -7.64
CA SER A 89 3.71 -6.29 -6.64
C SER A 89 4.47 -5.56 -5.54
N VAL A 90 4.06 -5.80 -4.30
CA VAL A 90 4.67 -5.22 -3.12
C VAL A 90 4.99 -6.32 -2.13
N HIS A 91 6.24 -6.37 -1.68
CA HIS A 91 6.62 -7.10 -0.50
C HIS A 91 6.47 -6.17 0.71
N ALA A 92 5.47 -6.43 1.55
CA ALA A 92 5.23 -5.69 2.79
C ALA A 92 5.60 -6.52 4.01
N ILE A 93 6.21 -5.89 5.00
CA ILE A 93 6.57 -6.48 6.29
C ILE A 93 6.00 -5.56 7.37
N LEU A 94 5.21 -6.13 8.26
CA LEU A 94 4.76 -5.48 9.48
C LEU A 94 5.69 -5.92 10.61
N ARG A 95 6.23 -4.95 11.36
CA ARG A 95 7.08 -5.21 12.52
C ARG A 95 6.51 -4.56 13.76
N GLU A 96 6.54 -5.25 14.89
CA GLU A 96 6.29 -4.63 16.18
C GLU A 96 7.49 -3.76 16.57
N ARG A 97 7.27 -2.49 16.93
CA ARG A 97 8.36 -1.57 17.26
C ARG A 97 9.07 -1.95 18.56
N ALA A 98 8.31 -2.44 19.56
CA ALA A 98 8.86 -2.80 20.86
C ALA A 98 9.79 -4.01 20.81
N THR A 99 9.50 -5.00 19.95
CA THR A 99 10.21 -6.28 19.92
C THR A 99 10.99 -6.52 18.63
N GLY A 100 10.71 -5.78 17.56
CA GLY A 100 11.32 -5.94 16.24
C GLY A 100 10.85 -7.17 15.46
N ARG A 101 9.90 -7.93 16.01
CA ARG A 101 9.34 -9.14 15.41
C ARG A 101 8.40 -8.84 14.24
#